data_AF-A0A2A4VBM9-F1
#
_entry.id   AF-A0A2A4VBM9-F1
#
_cell.length_a   1.000
_cell.length_b   1.000
_cell.length_c   1.000
_cell.angle_alpha   90.00
_cell.angle_beta   90.00
_cell.angle_gamma   90.00
#
_symmetry.space_group_name_H-M   'P 1'
#
loop_
_entity.id
_entity.type
_entity.pdbx_description
1 polymer ?
#
loop_
_entity_poly.entity_id
_entity_poly.type
_entity_poly.pdbx_seq_one_letter_code
_entity_poly.pdbx_strand_id
1 'polypeptide(L)'
;MNSPNLPGAFKSNTGAHSFKGATSFSAHLQQTGLYENENDVTENFDSLIGETRDWLQNKGFKQAEALMDLMIECNDGKTRQDGTTPSPLHEMTQAIWFISCIEDDLHVEDAEAILSVILTHDLGEDFDIKPDALEQYLVDNGIPRSEKTERLKKSFDAISKRYGKNGEDRYKSEYRYSCAVRSDRDASIAKMFDRAHNVMTLVGVKDKLKIADYTAKTLQLQHDNVRSASAQFPNQTRMYRTLQQLIRQEIQTCYYYIVDTGKKITDNDDLELSMPKKGFKDLPLGLHPLVVSAERIRHTYPETHFGTEHTVDRGDKNNHYPDDNTDLSQ
;
A
#
# COMPACT_ATOMS: atom_id res chain seq x y z
N MET A 1 1.03 -31.45 -13.68
CA MET A 1 0.72 -30.03 -13.44
C MET A 1 1.99 -29.27 -13.79
N ASN A 2 1.94 -28.42 -14.80
CA ASN A 2 3.13 -27.70 -15.28
C ASN A 2 3.39 -26.52 -14.34
N SER A 3 4.50 -26.53 -13.61
CA SER A 3 4.97 -25.37 -12.85
C SER A 3 5.15 -24.18 -13.81
N PRO A 4 4.78 -22.95 -13.41
CA PRO A 4 5.16 -21.77 -14.17
C PRO A 4 6.70 -21.72 -14.27
N ASN A 5 7.21 -21.45 -15.48
CA ASN A 5 8.63 -21.29 -15.75
C ASN A 5 9.11 -20.01 -15.06
N LEU A 6 9.75 -20.16 -13.90
CA LEU A 6 10.50 -19.06 -13.28
C LEU A 6 11.71 -18.72 -14.18
N PRO A 7 12.06 -17.43 -14.33
CA PRO A 7 13.29 -17.04 -15.01
C PRO A 7 14.54 -17.61 -14.30
N GLY A 8 15.61 -17.84 -15.06
CA GLY A 8 16.87 -18.34 -14.51
C GLY A 8 17.59 -17.26 -13.70
N ALA A 9 18.28 -17.68 -12.63
CA ALA A 9 18.92 -16.80 -11.65
C ALA A 9 19.79 -15.68 -12.28
N PHE A 10 19.50 -14.44 -11.88
CA PHE A 10 20.26 -13.24 -12.22
C PHE A 10 21.61 -13.24 -11.50
N LYS A 11 22.68 -12.98 -12.24
CA LYS A 11 24.01 -12.74 -11.65
C LYS A 11 24.25 -11.23 -11.62
N SER A 12 24.03 -10.61 -10.47
CA SER A 12 24.35 -9.19 -10.30
C SER A 12 25.87 -8.99 -10.14
N ASN A 13 26.39 -7.95 -10.78
CA ASN A 13 27.75 -7.44 -10.61
C ASN A 13 27.64 -6.16 -9.79
N THR A 14 27.64 -6.23 -8.45
CA THR A 14 27.72 -5.02 -7.61
C THR A 14 28.90 -5.14 -6.64
N GLY A 15 29.87 -4.25 -6.80
CA GLY A 15 30.99 -4.09 -5.88
C GLY A 15 30.49 -3.43 -4.60
N ALA A 16 30.92 -3.95 -3.45
CA ALA A 16 30.52 -3.48 -2.13
C ALA A 16 30.81 -1.99 -1.93
N HIS A 17 29.77 -1.17 -1.77
CA HIS A 17 29.89 0.22 -1.36
C HIS A 17 29.69 0.29 0.15
N SER A 18 30.79 0.30 0.90
CA SER A 18 30.73 0.41 2.36
C SER A 18 30.12 1.77 2.76
N PHE A 19 29.10 1.74 3.64
CA PHE A 19 28.45 2.85 4.38
C PHE A 19 29.43 3.75 5.18
N LYS A 20 30.44 4.34 4.53
CA LYS A 20 31.42 5.19 5.20
C LYS A 20 30.92 6.63 5.25
N GLY A 21 30.23 6.97 6.35
CA GLY A 21 30.03 8.36 6.77
C GLY A 21 28.57 8.80 7.00
N ALA A 22 27.59 8.04 6.53
CA ALA A 22 26.18 8.34 6.75
C ALA A 22 25.65 7.77 8.09
N THR A 23 24.75 8.49 8.75
CA THR A 23 24.14 8.09 10.03
C THR A 23 22.96 7.13 9.87
N SER A 24 22.38 7.05 8.68
CA SER A 24 21.26 6.15 8.31
C SER A 24 21.28 5.91 6.80
N PHE A 25 20.58 4.87 6.32
CA PHE A 25 20.41 4.60 4.89
C PHE A 25 19.70 5.75 4.19
N SER A 26 18.68 6.32 4.85
CA SER A 26 17.97 7.49 4.32
C SER A 26 18.88 8.71 4.19
N ALA A 27 19.76 8.95 5.16
CA ALA A 27 20.75 10.02 5.09
C ALA A 27 21.78 9.76 3.99
N HIS A 28 22.15 8.51 3.74
CA HIS A 28 23.03 8.12 2.63
C HIS A 28 22.39 8.40 1.28
N LEU A 29 21.12 7.99 1.08
CA LEU A 29 20.38 8.26 -0.16
C LEU A 29 20.20 9.76 -0.42
N GLN A 30 19.97 10.55 0.63
CA GLN A 30 19.93 12.02 0.53
C GLN A 30 21.29 12.62 0.17
N GLN A 31 22.38 12.18 0.81
CA GLN A 31 23.73 12.70 0.55
C GLN A 31 24.24 12.37 -0.85
N THR A 32 23.74 11.30 -1.47
CA THR A 32 24.16 10.82 -2.78
C THR A 32 23.31 11.38 -3.93
N GLY A 33 22.21 12.09 -3.63
CA GLY A 33 21.28 12.61 -4.64
C GLY A 33 20.48 11.53 -5.36
N LEU A 34 20.57 10.26 -4.93
CA LEU A 34 19.95 9.10 -5.60
C LEU A 34 18.41 9.12 -5.53
N TYR A 35 17.83 10.03 -4.74
CA TYR A 35 16.41 10.00 -4.37
C TYR A 35 15.77 11.39 -4.28
N GLU A 36 16.31 12.38 -4.99
CA GLU A 36 15.83 13.77 -4.89
C GLU A 36 14.66 14.09 -5.84
N ASN A 37 14.59 13.48 -7.03
CA ASN A 37 13.45 13.60 -7.95
C ASN A 37 13.27 12.35 -8.85
N GLU A 38 12.13 12.24 -9.54
CA GLU A 38 11.78 11.06 -10.36
C GLU A 38 12.78 10.79 -11.51
N ASN A 39 13.41 11.82 -12.08
CA ASN A 39 14.39 11.65 -13.15
C ASN A 39 15.68 11.05 -12.59
N ASP A 40 16.16 11.54 -11.45
CA ASP A 40 17.35 11.03 -10.78
C ASP A 40 17.18 9.57 -10.35
N VAL A 41 15.98 9.21 -9.87
CA VAL A 41 15.68 7.84 -9.45
C VAL A 41 15.67 6.87 -10.63
N THR A 42 15.21 7.30 -11.80
CA THR A 42 15.20 6.49 -13.02
C THR A 42 16.61 6.31 -13.57
N GLU A 43 17.40 7.38 -13.64
CA GLU A 43 18.78 7.35 -14.13
C GLU A 43 19.73 6.58 -13.20
N ASN A 44 19.44 6.57 -11.90
CA ASN A 44 20.27 5.93 -10.87
C ASN A 44 19.65 4.64 -10.30
N PHE A 45 18.68 4.04 -10.99
CA PHE A 45 17.94 2.88 -10.50
C PHE A 45 18.83 1.69 -10.12
N ASP A 46 19.87 1.41 -10.93
CA ASP A 46 20.84 0.33 -10.65
C ASP A 46 21.64 0.60 -9.37
N SER A 47 22.02 1.86 -9.13
CA SER A 47 22.69 2.28 -7.89
C SER A 47 21.77 2.07 -6.69
N LEU A 48 20.49 2.41 -6.82
CA LEU A 48 19.49 2.22 -5.77
C LEU A 48 19.29 0.75 -5.39
N ILE A 49 19.29 -0.14 -6.39
CA ILE A 49 19.27 -1.59 -6.17
C ILE A 49 20.53 -2.03 -5.41
N GLY A 50 21.71 -1.59 -5.85
CA GLY A 50 22.99 -1.93 -5.21
C GLY A 50 23.03 -1.52 -3.74
N GLU A 51 22.65 -0.28 -3.45
CA GLU A 51 22.61 0.27 -2.09
C GLU A 51 21.60 -0.45 -1.19
N THR A 52 20.42 -0.79 -1.72
CA THR A 52 19.42 -1.56 -0.98
C THR A 52 19.92 -3.00 -0.72
N ARG A 53 20.60 -3.63 -1.69
CA ARG A 53 21.21 -4.95 -1.52
C ARG A 53 22.25 -4.94 -0.40
N ASP A 54 23.16 -3.97 -0.43
CA ASP A 54 24.21 -3.83 0.58
C ASP A 54 23.59 -3.62 1.98
N TRP A 55 22.50 -2.84 2.08
CA TRP A 55 21.76 -2.69 3.34
C TRP A 55 21.18 -4.02 3.84
N LEU A 56 20.50 -4.78 2.98
CA LEU A 56 19.90 -6.09 3.31
C LEU A 56 20.97 -7.09 3.77
N GLN A 57 22.10 -7.15 3.07
CA GLN A 57 23.25 -7.98 3.42
C GLN A 57 23.83 -7.61 4.79
N ASN A 58 24.01 -6.31 5.06
CA ASN A 58 24.52 -5.82 6.33
C ASN A 58 23.59 -6.15 7.52
N LYS A 59 22.27 -6.22 7.28
CA LYS A 59 21.29 -6.67 8.29
C LYS A 59 21.15 -8.19 8.38
N GLY A 60 21.75 -8.94 7.46
CA GLY A 60 21.61 -10.39 7.36
C GLY A 60 20.22 -10.84 6.87
N PHE A 61 19.50 -9.98 6.15
CA PHE A 61 18.14 -10.22 5.66
C PHE A 61 18.15 -11.01 4.34
N LYS A 62 18.67 -12.23 4.39
CA LYS A 62 18.87 -13.09 3.22
C LYS A 62 17.56 -13.39 2.47
N GLN A 63 16.44 -13.54 3.19
CA GLN A 63 15.15 -13.81 2.57
C GLN A 63 14.67 -12.63 1.75
N ALA A 64 14.75 -11.41 2.29
CA ALA A 64 14.37 -10.21 1.56
C ALA A 64 15.33 -9.95 0.38
N GLU A 65 16.63 -10.21 0.54
CA GLU A 65 17.61 -10.11 -0.55
C GLU A 65 17.25 -11.02 -1.74
N ALA A 66 17.02 -12.31 -1.50
CA ALA A 66 16.64 -13.25 -2.56
C ALA A 66 15.33 -12.86 -3.25
N LEU A 67 14.36 -12.33 -2.49
CA LEU A 67 13.07 -11.90 -3.05
C LEU A 67 13.16 -10.58 -3.81
N MET A 68 14.11 -9.71 -3.46
CA MET A 68 14.42 -8.53 -4.26
C MET A 68 14.95 -8.96 -5.63
N ASP A 69 15.83 -9.95 -5.69
CA ASP A 69 16.34 -10.48 -6.95
C ASP A 69 15.22 -11.11 -7.79
N LEU A 70 14.33 -11.91 -7.18
CA LEU A 70 13.14 -12.44 -7.88
C LEU A 70 12.24 -11.34 -8.44
N MET A 71 12.00 -10.29 -7.66
CA MET A 71 11.16 -9.16 -8.06
C MET A 71 11.76 -8.43 -9.27
N ILE A 72 13.07 -8.20 -9.26
CA ILE A 72 13.81 -7.59 -10.37
C ILE A 72 13.74 -8.50 -11.61
N GLU A 73 13.99 -9.80 -11.45
CA GLU A 73 13.93 -10.80 -12.53
C GLU A 73 12.56 -10.85 -13.20
N CYS A 74 11.47 -10.86 -12.42
CA CYS A 74 10.11 -10.88 -12.96
C CYS A 74 9.82 -9.61 -13.76
N ASN A 75 10.30 -8.47 -13.28
CA ASN A 75 10.06 -7.17 -13.89
C ASN A 75 11.10 -6.76 -14.95
N ASP A 76 12.01 -7.65 -15.35
CA ASP A 76 13.05 -7.34 -16.33
C ASP A 76 12.47 -6.79 -17.64
N GLY A 77 13.03 -5.67 -18.10
CA GLY A 77 12.58 -4.95 -19.29
C GLY A 77 11.17 -4.33 -19.20
N LYS A 78 10.48 -4.39 -18.07
CA LYS A 78 9.15 -3.80 -17.89
C LYS A 78 9.21 -2.36 -17.39
N THR A 79 8.28 -1.54 -17.87
CA THR A 79 8.07 -0.17 -17.42
C THR A 79 6.72 0.01 -16.74
N ARG A 80 6.60 1.04 -15.90
CA ARG A 80 5.35 1.51 -15.31
C ARG A 80 4.40 2.04 -16.39
N GLN A 81 3.23 2.53 -15.96
CA GLN A 81 2.15 3.02 -16.83
C GLN A 81 2.53 4.26 -17.66
N ASP A 82 3.62 4.95 -17.29
CA ASP A 82 4.19 6.07 -18.04
C ASP A 82 5.05 5.63 -19.24
N GLY A 83 5.44 4.35 -19.31
CA GLY A 83 6.26 3.79 -20.39
C GLY A 83 7.77 4.08 -20.29
N THR A 84 8.23 4.74 -19.22
CA THR A 84 9.65 5.14 -19.07
C THR A 84 10.25 4.69 -17.74
N THR A 85 9.47 4.67 -16.67
CA THR A 85 9.95 4.34 -15.33
C THR A 85 10.07 2.83 -15.17
N PRO A 86 11.18 2.28 -14.66
CA PRO A 86 11.30 0.85 -14.39
C PRO A 86 10.16 0.33 -13.50
N SER A 87 9.53 -0.79 -13.89
CA SER A 87 8.44 -1.40 -13.11
C SER A 87 8.82 -1.70 -11.64
N PRO A 88 10.02 -2.27 -11.35
CA PRO A 88 10.48 -2.56 -9.99
C PRO A 88 10.54 -1.36 -9.04
N LEU A 89 10.56 -0.13 -9.57
CA LEU A 89 10.72 1.05 -8.74
C LEU A 89 9.58 1.17 -7.71
N HIS A 90 8.39 0.67 -8.06
CA HIS A 90 7.25 0.64 -7.16
C HIS A 90 7.55 -0.08 -5.84
N GLU A 91 8.08 -1.29 -5.91
CA GLU A 91 8.43 -2.11 -4.75
C GLU A 91 9.68 -1.57 -4.05
N MET A 92 10.66 -1.08 -4.82
CA MET A 92 11.90 -0.50 -4.27
C MET A 92 11.61 0.74 -3.42
N THR A 93 10.79 1.67 -3.91
CA THR A 93 10.37 2.85 -3.15
C THR A 93 9.69 2.47 -1.84
N GLN A 94 8.77 1.50 -1.88
CA GLN A 94 8.09 1.02 -0.67
C GLN A 94 9.07 0.41 0.33
N ALA A 95 10.03 -0.39 -0.14
CA ALA A 95 11.05 -0.99 0.69
C ALA A 95 11.94 0.07 1.35
N ILE A 96 12.35 1.09 0.61
CA ILE A 96 13.17 2.21 1.13
C ILE A 96 12.39 2.97 2.20
N TRP A 97 11.14 3.33 1.96
CA TRP A 97 10.33 4.01 2.97
C TRP A 97 10.14 3.19 4.24
N PHE A 98 9.98 1.87 4.09
CA PHE A 98 9.93 0.96 5.24
C PHE A 98 11.25 0.94 6.01
N ILE A 99 12.38 0.85 5.30
CA ILE A 99 13.73 0.93 5.89
C ILE A 99 13.90 2.23 6.67
N SER A 100 13.51 3.38 6.09
CA SER A 100 13.53 4.67 6.79
C SER A 100 12.76 4.64 8.10
N CYS A 101 11.54 4.07 8.09
CA CYS A 101 10.72 4.00 9.28
C CYS A 101 11.38 3.18 10.41
N ILE A 102 11.95 2.01 10.09
CA ILE A 102 12.58 1.15 11.11
C ILE A 102 13.94 1.69 11.59
N GLU A 103 14.64 2.48 10.77
CA GLU A 103 15.84 3.22 11.20
C GLU A 103 15.49 4.40 12.11
N ASP A 104 14.30 4.99 11.96
CA ASP A 104 13.73 6.01 12.86
C ASP A 104 13.03 5.41 14.11
N ASP A 105 13.41 4.19 14.50
CA ASP A 105 12.90 3.47 15.66
C ASP A 105 11.37 3.22 15.64
N LEU A 106 10.74 3.13 14.46
CA LEU A 106 9.38 2.58 14.37
C LEU A 106 9.44 1.06 14.47
N HIS A 107 9.18 0.58 15.68
CA HIS A 107 9.21 -0.84 15.98
C HIS A 107 8.21 -1.66 15.14
N VAL A 108 8.72 -2.78 14.64
CA VAL A 108 7.99 -3.88 14.03
C VAL A 108 8.54 -5.19 14.59
N GLU A 109 7.75 -6.25 14.56
CA GLU A 109 8.17 -7.53 15.16
C GLU A 109 9.18 -8.29 14.31
N ASP A 110 9.12 -8.14 12.99
CA ASP A 110 10.00 -8.83 12.05
C ASP A 110 10.15 -8.01 10.75
N ALA A 111 11.24 -7.26 10.67
CA ALA A 111 11.47 -6.37 9.53
C ALA A 111 11.76 -7.13 8.23
N GLU A 112 12.48 -8.26 8.30
CA GLU A 112 12.78 -9.10 7.12
C GLU A 112 11.51 -9.68 6.52
N ALA A 113 10.56 -10.14 7.35
CA ALA A 113 9.28 -10.66 6.89
C ALA A 113 8.44 -9.59 6.17
N ILE A 114 8.36 -8.37 6.72
CA ILE A 114 7.60 -7.28 6.09
C ILE A 114 8.24 -6.85 4.77
N LEU A 115 9.58 -6.70 4.73
CA LEU A 115 10.31 -6.40 3.49
C LEU A 115 10.09 -7.47 2.43
N SER A 116 10.14 -8.74 2.82
CA SER A 116 9.87 -9.87 1.93
C SER A 116 8.47 -9.77 1.31
N VAL A 117 7.47 -9.34 2.07
CA VAL A 117 6.10 -9.15 1.57
C VAL A 117 6.00 -7.92 0.68
N ILE A 118 6.64 -6.80 1.05
CA ILE A 118 6.69 -5.58 0.20
C ILE A 118 7.28 -5.91 -1.17
N LEU A 119 8.42 -6.58 -1.21
CA LEU A 119 9.12 -6.91 -2.46
C LEU A 119 8.35 -7.90 -3.34
N THR A 120 7.39 -8.64 -2.79
CA THR A 120 6.69 -9.70 -3.53
C THR A 120 5.20 -9.42 -3.75
N HIS A 121 4.62 -8.38 -3.17
CA HIS A 121 3.16 -8.26 -3.07
C HIS A 121 2.40 -8.30 -4.40
N ASP A 122 2.97 -7.73 -5.47
CA ASP A 122 2.37 -7.72 -6.80
C ASP A 122 2.74 -8.95 -7.65
N LEU A 123 3.72 -9.76 -7.24
CA LEU A 123 4.14 -10.96 -7.97
C LEU A 123 3.00 -11.98 -8.15
N GLY A 124 2.11 -12.06 -7.16
CA GLY A 124 0.95 -12.94 -7.23
C GLY A 124 -0.16 -12.45 -8.15
N GLU A 125 -0.26 -11.13 -8.39
CA GLU A 125 -1.26 -10.49 -9.25
C GLU A 125 -0.76 -10.40 -10.70
N ASP A 126 0.47 -9.91 -10.90
CA ASP A 126 1.00 -9.56 -12.22
C ASP A 126 1.71 -10.73 -12.93
N PHE A 127 2.16 -11.73 -12.17
CA PHE A 127 2.99 -12.84 -12.67
C PHE A 127 2.43 -14.22 -12.33
N ASP A 128 1.26 -14.27 -11.70
CA ASP A 128 0.61 -15.50 -11.22
C ASP A 128 1.49 -16.39 -10.33
N ILE A 129 2.49 -15.81 -9.65
CA ILE A 129 3.35 -16.55 -8.74
C ILE A 129 2.52 -17.06 -7.56
N LYS A 130 2.62 -18.38 -7.30
CA LYS A 130 1.94 -19.06 -6.20
C LYS A 130 2.86 -19.17 -4.98
N PRO A 131 2.32 -19.27 -3.76
CA PRO A 131 3.14 -19.37 -2.54
C PRO A 131 4.16 -20.51 -2.58
N ASP A 132 3.80 -21.66 -3.16
CA ASP A 132 4.73 -22.80 -3.27
C ASP A 132 5.86 -22.55 -4.27
N ALA A 133 5.61 -21.78 -5.34
CA ALA A 133 6.66 -21.38 -6.27
C ALA A 133 7.63 -20.37 -5.62
N LEU A 134 7.11 -19.46 -4.81
CA LEU A 134 7.90 -18.51 -4.01
C LEU A 134 8.82 -19.25 -3.03
N GLU A 135 8.29 -20.26 -2.33
CA GLU A 135 9.08 -21.13 -1.44
C GLU A 135 10.16 -21.89 -2.20
N GLN A 136 9.82 -22.47 -3.35
CA GLN A 136 10.77 -23.24 -4.14
C GLN A 136 11.94 -22.34 -4.60
N TYR A 137 11.65 -21.11 -5.05
CA TYR A 137 12.68 -20.13 -5.40
C TYR A 137 13.62 -19.84 -4.22
N LEU A 138 13.08 -19.67 -3.01
CA LEU A 138 13.88 -19.46 -1.81
C LEU A 138 14.79 -20.65 -1.51
N VAL A 139 14.27 -21.88 -1.62
CA VAL A 139 15.05 -23.12 -1.43
C VAL A 139 16.17 -23.23 -2.45
N ASP A 140 15.88 -22.94 -3.72
CA ASP A 140 16.85 -22.99 -4.81
C ASP A 140 17.96 -21.94 -4.62
N ASN A 141 17.67 -20.84 -3.91
CA ASN A 141 18.62 -19.80 -3.52
C ASN A 141 19.19 -19.99 -2.09
N GLY A 142 19.15 -21.20 -1.54
CA GLY A 142 19.84 -21.57 -0.30
C GLY A 142 19.13 -21.15 0.99
N ILE A 143 17.85 -20.77 0.92
CA ILE A 143 17.01 -20.43 2.07
C ILE A 143 16.10 -21.62 2.39
N PRO A 144 16.37 -22.35 3.49
CA PRO A 144 15.66 -23.59 3.77
C PRO A 144 14.20 -23.33 4.15
N ARG A 145 13.33 -24.31 3.87
CA ARG A 145 11.97 -24.34 4.40
C ARG A 145 12.01 -24.21 5.93
N SER A 146 11.29 -23.22 6.44
CA SER A 146 11.28 -22.87 7.86
C SER A 146 9.95 -22.22 8.24
N GLU A 147 9.74 -21.99 9.54
CA GLU A 147 8.58 -21.22 10.02
C GLU A 147 8.50 -19.81 9.40
N LYS A 148 9.66 -19.17 9.16
CA LYS A 148 9.72 -17.87 8.47
C LYS A 148 9.20 -17.96 7.04
N THR A 149 9.59 -19.00 6.31
CA THR A 149 9.15 -19.23 4.93
C THR A 149 7.65 -19.54 4.85
N GLU A 150 7.12 -20.34 5.79
CA GLU A 150 5.68 -20.63 5.86
C GLU A 150 4.86 -19.38 6.21
N ARG A 151 5.38 -18.55 7.12
CA ARG A 151 4.77 -17.26 7.44
C ARG A 151 4.76 -16.35 6.21
N LEU A 152 5.88 -16.22 5.50
CA LEU A 152 5.94 -15.45 4.26
C LEU A 152 4.90 -15.94 3.24
N LYS A 153 4.77 -17.25 3.01
CA LYS A 153 3.77 -17.81 2.09
C LYS A 153 2.36 -17.35 2.46
N LYS A 154 2.01 -17.40 3.74
CA LYS A 154 0.72 -16.93 4.25
C LYS A 154 0.53 -15.43 4.02
N SER A 155 1.53 -14.62 4.32
CA SER A 155 1.46 -13.15 4.17
C SER A 155 1.42 -12.74 2.69
N PHE A 156 2.24 -13.35 1.85
CA PHE A 156 2.25 -13.18 0.40
C PHE A 156 0.89 -13.56 -0.21
N ASP A 157 0.33 -14.71 0.21
CA ASP A 157 -0.99 -15.11 -0.22
C ASP A 157 -2.03 -14.09 0.27
N ALA A 158 -2.01 -13.66 1.54
CA ALA A 158 -2.95 -12.66 2.05
C ALA A 158 -2.95 -11.35 1.24
N ILE A 159 -1.77 -10.83 0.85
CA ILE A 159 -1.63 -9.56 0.12
C ILE A 159 -1.85 -9.68 -1.40
N SER A 160 -1.65 -10.86 -1.99
CA SER A 160 -1.82 -11.08 -3.42
C SER A 160 -3.28 -10.92 -3.84
N LYS A 161 -3.58 -9.86 -4.60
CA LYS A 161 -4.89 -9.67 -5.21
C LYS A 161 -5.01 -10.55 -6.44
N ARG A 162 -5.74 -11.64 -6.32
CA ARG A 162 -6.12 -12.48 -7.47
C ARG A 162 -7.57 -12.24 -7.84
N TYR A 163 -7.85 -11.04 -8.32
CA TYR A 163 -9.16 -10.66 -8.87
C TYR A 163 -9.08 -10.58 -10.40
N GLY A 164 -9.79 -11.47 -11.11
CA GLY A 164 -10.18 -11.23 -12.49
C GLY A 164 -9.24 -11.68 -13.63
N LYS A 165 -9.84 -11.60 -14.82
CA LYS A 165 -9.53 -12.07 -16.20
C LYS A 165 -8.81 -13.41 -16.40
N ASN A 166 -7.74 -13.70 -15.67
CA ASN A 166 -6.90 -14.89 -15.88
C ASN A 166 -6.71 -15.74 -14.59
N GLY A 167 -7.08 -15.24 -13.41
CA GLY A 167 -6.97 -15.97 -12.14
C GLY A 167 -8.32 -16.43 -11.59
N GLU A 168 -8.33 -17.54 -10.85
CA GLU A 168 -9.48 -17.91 -10.02
C GLU A 168 -9.71 -16.82 -8.97
N ASP A 169 -10.95 -16.32 -8.91
CA ASP A 169 -11.33 -15.30 -7.95
C ASP A 169 -11.22 -15.85 -6.52
N ARG A 170 -10.11 -15.52 -5.85
CA ARG A 170 -9.84 -16.01 -4.50
C ARG A 170 -10.69 -15.31 -3.46
N TYR A 171 -11.08 -14.06 -3.72
CA TYR A 171 -11.83 -13.26 -2.78
C TYR A 171 -13.12 -12.81 -3.43
N LYS A 172 -14.26 -13.31 -2.94
CA LYS A 172 -15.58 -12.94 -3.51
C LYS A 172 -15.88 -11.42 -3.52
N SER A 173 -15.12 -10.61 -2.79
CA SER A 173 -15.22 -9.14 -2.80
C SER A 173 -13.96 -8.48 -2.22
N GLU A 174 -13.67 -7.24 -2.66
CA GLU A 174 -12.57 -6.38 -2.15
C GLU A 174 -12.56 -6.30 -0.61
N TYR A 175 -13.74 -6.32 0.03
CA TYR A 175 -13.85 -6.36 1.49
C TYR A 175 -13.25 -7.63 2.12
N ARG A 176 -13.45 -8.81 1.51
CA ARG A 176 -12.85 -10.07 2.01
C ARG A 176 -11.34 -10.06 1.90
N TYR A 177 -10.81 -9.53 0.80
CA TYR A 177 -9.37 -9.31 0.65
C TYR A 177 -8.85 -8.37 1.74
N SER A 178 -9.50 -7.23 1.95
CA SER A 178 -9.11 -6.30 3.02
C SER A 178 -9.14 -6.96 4.40
N CYS A 179 -10.11 -7.83 4.66
CA CYS A 179 -10.16 -8.63 5.88
C CYS A 179 -8.97 -9.58 6.01
N ALA A 180 -8.59 -10.28 4.95
CA ALA A 180 -7.45 -11.19 4.96
C ALA A 180 -6.14 -10.45 5.22
N VAL A 181 -5.92 -9.33 4.51
CA VAL A 181 -4.73 -8.48 4.67
C VAL A 181 -4.62 -7.94 6.10
N ARG A 182 -5.69 -7.35 6.65
CA ARG A 182 -5.62 -6.72 8.00
C ARG A 182 -5.49 -7.72 9.14
N SER A 183 -5.82 -9.00 8.89
CA SER A 183 -5.67 -10.09 9.85
C SER A 183 -4.32 -10.81 9.72
N ASP A 184 -3.47 -10.38 8.79
CA ASP A 184 -2.12 -10.88 8.66
C ASP A 184 -1.11 -9.82 9.10
N ARG A 185 -0.13 -10.24 9.90
CA ARG A 185 0.80 -9.35 10.60
C ARG A 185 1.68 -8.54 9.63
N ASP A 186 2.14 -9.18 8.56
CA ASP A 186 3.14 -8.58 7.67
C ASP A 186 2.45 -7.93 6.48
N ALA A 187 1.43 -8.61 5.92
CA ALA A 187 0.64 -8.08 4.83
C ALA A 187 -0.08 -6.78 5.20
N SER A 188 -0.54 -6.63 6.45
CA SER A 188 -1.23 -5.42 6.88
C SER A 188 -0.33 -4.18 6.86
N ILE A 189 0.95 -4.30 7.24
CA ILE A 189 1.92 -3.19 7.14
C ILE A 189 2.34 -2.98 5.68
N ALA A 190 2.73 -4.04 4.98
CA ALA A 190 3.13 -3.96 3.57
C ALA A 190 2.04 -3.28 2.72
N LYS A 191 0.76 -3.61 2.95
CA LYS A 191 -0.35 -2.98 2.22
C LYS A 191 -0.52 -1.49 2.53
N MET A 192 -0.11 -1.02 3.70
CA MET A 192 -0.11 0.41 4.01
C MET A 192 0.98 1.16 3.25
N PHE A 193 2.17 0.56 3.05
CA PHE A 193 3.22 1.14 2.20
C PHE A 193 2.80 1.18 0.74
N ASP A 194 2.28 0.06 0.20
CA ASP A 194 1.69 0.02 -1.15
C ASP A 194 0.64 1.12 -1.32
N ARG A 195 -0.24 1.27 -0.32
CA ARG A 195 -1.29 2.28 -0.37
C ARG A 195 -0.75 3.71 -0.33
N ALA A 196 0.24 3.99 0.52
CA ALA A 196 0.89 5.29 0.57
C ALA A 196 1.52 5.63 -0.78
N HIS A 197 2.28 4.70 -1.36
CA HIS A 197 2.93 4.88 -2.65
C HIS A 197 1.90 5.14 -3.75
N ASN A 198 0.85 4.32 -3.79
CA ASN A 198 -0.17 4.46 -4.81
C ASN A 198 -0.91 5.80 -4.73
N VAL A 199 -1.16 6.34 -3.53
CA VAL A 199 -1.77 7.67 -3.38
C VAL A 199 -0.81 8.77 -3.85
N MET A 200 0.46 8.69 -3.47
CA MET A 200 1.49 9.69 -3.84
C MET A 200 1.66 9.81 -5.37
N THR A 201 1.54 8.68 -6.08
CA THR A 201 1.70 8.61 -7.53
C THR A 201 0.41 8.83 -8.33
N LEU A 202 -0.71 9.20 -7.68
CA LEU A 202 -1.97 9.47 -8.38
C LEU A 202 -1.92 10.75 -9.20
N VAL A 203 -1.31 11.80 -8.64
CA VAL A 203 -1.26 13.13 -9.25
C VAL A 203 -0.38 13.06 -10.50
N GLY A 204 -0.86 13.62 -11.61
CA GLY A 204 -0.16 13.58 -12.90
C GLY A 204 -0.35 12.28 -13.71
N VAL A 205 -0.76 11.17 -13.07
CA VAL A 205 -0.96 9.87 -13.75
C VAL A 205 -2.43 9.55 -14.00
N LYS A 206 -3.32 9.89 -13.06
CA LYS A 206 -4.76 9.56 -13.14
C LYS A 206 -5.63 10.78 -13.38
N ASP A 207 -6.77 10.58 -14.03
CA ASP A 207 -7.81 11.61 -14.16
C ASP A 207 -8.45 11.93 -12.79
N LYS A 208 -8.99 13.15 -12.64
CA LYS A 208 -9.54 13.64 -11.37
C LYS A 208 -10.62 12.73 -10.76
N LEU A 209 -11.43 12.08 -11.61
CA LEU A 209 -12.48 11.18 -11.14
C LEU A 209 -11.90 9.89 -10.54
N LYS A 210 -10.85 9.33 -11.17
CA LYS A 210 -10.11 8.18 -10.63
C LYS A 210 -9.35 8.52 -9.35
N ILE A 211 -8.80 9.72 -9.23
CA ILE A 211 -8.16 10.19 -7.98
C ILE A 211 -9.20 10.25 -6.85
N ALA A 212 -10.35 10.88 -7.09
CA ALA A 212 -11.43 10.93 -6.10
C ALA A 212 -11.95 9.52 -5.73
N ASP A 213 -12.06 8.63 -6.72
CA ASP A 213 -12.46 7.23 -6.52
C ASP A 213 -11.50 6.47 -5.60
N TYR A 214 -10.21 6.56 -5.92
CA TYR A 214 -9.16 5.83 -5.22
C TYR A 214 -8.94 6.35 -3.81
N THR A 215 -8.89 7.67 -3.63
CA THR A 215 -8.67 8.29 -2.31
C THR A 215 -9.82 8.01 -1.34
N ALA A 216 -11.08 8.02 -1.81
CA ALA A 216 -12.23 7.67 -0.99
C ALA A 216 -12.20 6.20 -0.54
N LYS A 217 -11.94 5.26 -1.47
CA LYS A 217 -11.75 3.84 -1.13
C LYS A 217 -10.59 3.65 -0.14
N THR A 218 -9.51 4.40 -0.34
CA THR A 218 -8.33 4.34 0.52
C THR A 218 -8.66 4.73 1.96
N LEU A 219 -9.35 5.84 2.20
CA LEU A 219 -9.70 6.26 3.56
C LEU A 219 -10.54 5.25 4.32
N GLN A 220 -11.52 4.66 3.62
CA GLN A 220 -12.35 3.63 4.22
C GLN A 220 -11.51 2.43 4.65
N LEU A 221 -10.79 1.83 3.71
CA LEU A 221 -10.01 0.60 3.96
C LEU A 221 -8.88 0.86 4.95
N GLN A 222 -8.24 2.02 4.89
CA GLN A 222 -7.16 2.40 5.79
C GLN A 222 -7.67 2.59 7.23
N HIS A 223 -8.81 3.26 7.44
CA HIS A 223 -9.38 3.41 8.78
C HIS A 223 -9.66 2.05 9.42
N ASP A 224 -10.26 1.14 8.65
CA ASP A 224 -10.57 -0.21 9.11
C ASP A 224 -9.30 -1.05 9.34
N ASN A 225 -8.31 -0.94 8.46
CA ASN A 225 -7.03 -1.63 8.61
C ASN A 225 -6.31 -1.15 9.86
N VAL A 226 -6.18 0.16 10.08
CA VAL A 226 -5.50 0.70 11.27
C VAL A 226 -6.23 0.28 12.53
N ARG A 227 -7.56 0.41 12.58
CA ARG A 227 -8.34 0.03 13.77
C ARG A 227 -8.22 -1.47 14.08
N SER A 228 -8.41 -2.33 13.08
CA SER A 228 -8.43 -3.79 13.30
C SER A 228 -7.03 -4.39 13.45
N ALA A 229 -6.06 -3.99 12.62
CA ALA A 229 -4.70 -4.53 12.67
C ALA A 229 -3.96 -4.05 13.92
N SER A 230 -4.15 -2.81 14.36
CA SER A 230 -3.53 -2.33 15.62
C SER A 230 -4.09 -3.05 16.86
N ALA A 231 -5.35 -3.48 16.83
CA ALA A 231 -5.93 -4.29 17.91
C ALA A 231 -5.37 -5.73 17.93
N GLN A 232 -5.07 -6.31 16.77
CA GLN A 232 -4.50 -7.66 16.65
C GLN A 232 -2.98 -7.69 16.86
N PHE A 233 -2.28 -6.63 16.45
CA PHE A 233 -0.83 -6.51 16.47
C PHE A 233 -0.41 -5.24 17.23
N PRO A 234 -0.66 -5.16 18.55
CA PRO A 234 -0.50 -3.94 19.33
C PRO A 234 0.93 -3.40 19.33
N ASN A 235 1.94 -4.27 19.23
CA ASN A 235 3.35 -3.90 19.18
C ASN A 235 3.70 -3.03 17.95
N GLN A 236 2.89 -3.08 16.90
CA GLN A 236 3.11 -2.35 15.64
C GLN A 236 2.20 -1.13 15.50
N THR A 237 1.46 -0.77 16.55
CA THR A 237 0.48 0.35 16.53
C THR A 237 1.09 1.67 16.08
N ARG A 238 2.34 1.95 16.48
CA ARG A 238 3.04 3.18 16.09
C ARG A 238 3.23 3.24 14.57
N MET A 239 3.67 2.15 13.94
CA MET A 239 3.81 2.03 12.49
C MET A 239 2.47 2.30 11.78
N TYR A 240 1.39 1.61 12.19
CA TYR A 240 0.07 1.81 11.59
C TYR A 240 -0.43 3.25 11.69
N ARG A 241 -0.22 3.92 12.84
CA ARG A 241 -0.65 5.31 13.03
C ARG A 241 0.19 6.30 12.22
N THR A 242 1.50 6.08 12.11
CA THR A 242 2.36 6.91 11.27
C THR A 242 1.96 6.81 9.80
N LEU A 243 1.81 5.60 9.28
CA LEU A 243 1.35 5.38 7.90
C LEU A 243 -0.08 5.91 7.70
N GLN A 244 -0.92 5.87 8.75
CA GLN A 244 -2.24 6.46 8.67
C GLN A 244 -2.18 7.97 8.40
N GLN A 245 -1.30 8.65 9.13
CA GLN A 245 -1.12 10.09 9.01
C GLN A 245 -0.52 10.47 7.65
N LEU A 246 0.51 9.74 7.18
CA LEU A 246 1.11 9.95 5.87
C LEU A 246 0.06 9.86 4.76
N ILE A 247 -0.66 8.74 4.67
CA ILE A 247 -1.70 8.54 3.64
C ILE A 247 -2.77 9.65 3.72
N ARG A 248 -3.13 10.12 4.92
CA ARG A 248 -4.11 11.22 5.05
C ARG A 248 -3.58 12.53 4.48
N GLN A 249 -2.30 12.84 4.69
CA GLN A 249 -1.65 14.02 4.12
C GLN A 249 -1.61 13.92 2.59
N GLU A 250 -1.24 12.77 2.04
CA GLU A 250 -1.19 12.56 0.59
C GLU A 250 -2.57 12.62 -0.07
N ILE A 251 -3.60 12.12 0.62
CA ILE A 251 -4.98 12.30 0.18
C ILE A 251 -5.35 13.78 0.18
N GLN A 252 -4.96 14.55 1.19
CA GLN A 252 -5.19 16.00 1.22
C GLN A 252 -4.51 16.69 0.03
N THR A 253 -3.27 16.33 -0.32
CA THR A 253 -2.57 16.80 -1.52
C THR A 253 -3.33 16.47 -2.80
N CYS A 254 -3.84 15.23 -2.93
CA CYS A 254 -4.68 14.83 -4.06
C CYS A 254 -5.96 15.68 -4.19
N TYR A 255 -6.63 15.96 -3.08
CA TYR A 255 -7.83 16.81 -3.09
C TYR A 255 -7.50 18.27 -3.39
N TYR A 256 -6.36 18.76 -2.92
CA TYR A 256 -5.86 20.07 -3.31
C TYR A 256 -5.66 20.13 -4.83
N TYR A 257 -4.99 19.15 -5.43
CA TYR A 257 -4.85 19.07 -6.89
C TYR A 257 -6.20 18.99 -7.65
N ILE A 258 -7.20 18.31 -7.08
CA ILE A 258 -8.53 18.24 -7.69
C ILE A 258 -9.21 19.62 -7.68
N VAL A 259 -9.18 20.31 -6.54
CA VAL A 259 -9.89 21.59 -6.28
C VAL A 259 -9.14 22.79 -6.84
N ASP A 260 -7.84 22.85 -6.61
CA ASP A 260 -6.98 23.95 -6.99
C ASP A 260 -6.52 23.79 -8.45
N THR A 261 -7.39 24.26 -9.33
CA THR A 261 -7.11 24.68 -10.70
C THR A 261 -6.77 23.58 -11.72
N GLY A 262 -7.19 23.76 -12.97
CA GLY A 262 -6.69 22.99 -14.11
C GLY A 262 -5.22 23.28 -14.46
N LYS A 263 -4.38 23.66 -13.48
CA LYS A 263 -2.93 23.79 -13.67
C LYS A 263 -2.24 22.54 -13.16
N LYS A 264 -1.23 22.10 -13.90
CA LYS A 264 -0.28 21.09 -13.45
C LYS A 264 0.52 21.72 -12.31
N ILE A 265 0.56 21.07 -11.15
CA ILE A 265 1.52 21.43 -10.10
C ILE A 265 2.92 21.21 -10.67
N THR A 266 3.77 22.20 -10.54
CA THR A 266 5.18 22.19 -10.95
C THR A 266 6.07 22.37 -9.72
N ASP A 267 7.34 22.01 -9.84
CA ASP A 267 8.32 22.14 -8.74
C ASP A 267 8.52 23.59 -8.24
N ASN A 268 7.95 24.58 -8.94
CA ASN A 268 7.96 26.00 -8.57
C ASN A 268 6.73 26.45 -7.76
N ASP A 269 5.74 25.58 -7.57
CA ASP A 269 4.55 25.90 -6.78
C ASP A 269 4.85 25.73 -5.29
N ASP A 270 4.74 26.81 -4.51
CA ASP A 270 4.93 26.80 -3.06
C ASP A 270 3.73 26.13 -2.38
N LEU A 271 3.80 24.80 -2.27
CA LEU A 271 2.75 23.97 -1.69
C LEU A 271 2.44 24.34 -0.23
N GLU A 272 3.40 24.90 0.54
CA GLU A 272 3.16 25.29 1.94
C GLU A 272 2.23 26.51 2.07
N LEU A 273 2.34 27.47 1.15
CA LEU A 273 1.46 28.66 1.07
C LEU A 273 0.04 28.31 0.60
N SER A 274 -0.05 27.26 -0.21
CA SER A 274 -1.24 26.75 -0.88
C SER A 274 -2.03 25.74 -0.05
N MET A 275 -1.36 24.99 0.84
CA MET A 275 -1.99 23.99 1.68
C MET A 275 -3.01 24.61 2.66
N PRO A 276 -4.24 24.07 2.77
CA PRO A 276 -5.21 24.53 3.76
C PRO A 276 -4.60 24.47 5.17
N LYS A 277 -4.51 25.62 5.83
CA LYS A 277 -3.98 25.74 7.20
C LYS A 277 -4.75 24.88 8.21
N LYS A 278 -5.94 24.36 7.86
CA LYS A 278 -6.84 23.57 8.72
C LYS A 278 -7.44 22.32 8.04
N GLY A 279 -6.66 21.54 7.28
CA GLY A 279 -7.05 20.17 6.87
C GLY A 279 -8.33 20.11 6.01
N PHE A 280 -9.07 19.00 6.07
CA PHE A 280 -10.26 18.74 5.22
C PHE A 280 -11.45 19.69 5.43
N LYS A 281 -11.44 20.56 6.45
CA LYS A 281 -12.59 21.41 6.82
C LYS A 281 -12.95 22.45 5.76
N ASP A 282 -11.98 22.83 4.92
CA ASP A 282 -12.15 23.87 3.92
C ASP A 282 -12.42 23.30 2.51
N LEU A 283 -12.55 21.97 2.37
CA LEU A 283 -12.94 21.34 1.11
C LEU A 283 -14.46 21.49 0.89
N PRO A 284 -14.94 21.75 -0.35
CA PRO A 284 -16.36 21.69 -0.68
C PRO A 284 -16.97 20.35 -0.24
N LEU A 285 -18.17 20.37 0.33
CA LEU A 285 -18.80 19.19 0.95
C LEU A 285 -18.88 17.97 0.00
N GLY A 286 -19.14 18.20 -1.29
CA GLY A 286 -19.19 17.14 -2.32
C GLY A 286 -17.82 16.54 -2.69
N LEU A 287 -16.73 17.17 -2.27
CA LEU A 287 -15.35 16.70 -2.42
C LEU A 287 -14.73 16.34 -1.06
N HIS A 288 -15.51 16.37 0.03
CA HIS A 288 -15.00 16.00 1.33
C HIS A 288 -14.75 14.48 1.36
N PRO A 289 -13.53 14.02 1.63
CA PRO A 289 -13.17 12.60 1.46
C PRO A 289 -14.05 11.63 2.26
N LEU A 290 -14.48 12.01 3.48
CA LEU A 290 -15.39 11.20 4.29
C LEU A 290 -16.81 11.11 3.71
N VAL A 291 -17.28 12.15 3.01
CA VAL A 291 -18.59 12.17 2.36
C VAL A 291 -18.55 11.30 1.11
N VAL A 292 -17.52 11.44 0.27
CA VAL A 292 -17.32 10.60 -0.92
C VAL A 292 -17.16 9.13 -0.53
N SER A 293 -16.44 8.85 0.55
CA SER A 293 -16.30 7.49 1.10
C SER A 293 -17.65 6.94 1.56
N ALA A 294 -18.41 7.70 2.35
CA ALA A 294 -19.72 7.27 2.87
C ALA A 294 -20.73 6.95 1.75
N GLU A 295 -20.82 7.79 0.71
CA GLU A 295 -21.69 7.51 -0.44
C GLU A 295 -21.26 6.25 -1.19
N ARG A 296 -19.95 6.01 -1.33
CA ARG A 296 -19.44 4.78 -1.95
C ARG A 296 -19.73 3.53 -1.16
N ILE A 297 -19.74 3.58 0.17
CA ILE A 297 -20.14 2.43 1.00
C ILE A 297 -21.60 2.08 0.72
N ARG A 298 -22.48 3.09 0.69
CA ARG A 298 -23.89 2.91 0.35
C ARG A 298 -24.08 2.26 -1.02
N HIS A 299 -23.27 2.64 -2.00
CA HIS A 299 -23.37 2.10 -3.37
C HIS A 299 -22.67 0.75 -3.56
N THR A 300 -21.52 0.51 -2.92
CA THR A 300 -20.67 -0.66 -3.18
C THR A 300 -21.00 -1.84 -2.25
N TYR A 301 -21.50 -1.54 -1.04
CA TYR A 301 -21.78 -2.54 -0.01
C TYR A 301 -23.15 -2.28 0.65
N PRO A 302 -24.25 -2.30 -0.13
CA PRO A 302 -25.59 -1.95 0.36
C PRO A 302 -26.03 -2.82 1.56
N GLU A 303 -25.57 -4.07 1.61
CA GLU A 303 -25.94 -5.02 2.68
C GLU A 303 -25.20 -4.78 4.01
N THR A 304 -24.13 -3.97 4.04
CA THR A 304 -23.46 -3.60 5.29
C THR A 304 -24.21 -2.50 6.06
N HIS A 305 -25.29 -1.98 5.47
CA HIS A 305 -26.07 -0.88 6.02
C HIS A 305 -27.48 -1.27 6.45
N PHE A 306 -27.70 -2.46 7.00
CA PHE A 306 -28.86 -2.70 7.89
C PHE A 306 -28.49 -3.67 9.01
N GLY A 307 -27.79 -3.12 10.00
CA GLY A 307 -27.80 -3.61 11.38
C GLY A 307 -28.60 -2.66 12.28
N THR A 308 -29.63 -1.98 11.77
CA THR A 308 -30.68 -1.47 12.63
C THR A 308 -31.56 -2.65 12.97
N GLU A 309 -31.47 -3.08 14.23
CA GLU A 309 -32.38 -3.95 14.97
C GLU A 309 -33.69 -4.24 14.21
N HIS A 310 -33.76 -5.40 13.58
CA HIS A 310 -35.05 -6.01 13.25
C HIS A 310 -35.67 -6.51 14.57
N THR A 311 -36.27 -5.60 15.31
CA THR A 311 -37.38 -5.90 16.21
C THR A 311 -38.58 -6.28 15.35
N VAL A 312 -38.65 -7.55 14.95
CA VAL A 312 -39.89 -8.15 14.41
C VAL A 312 -40.74 -8.63 15.59
N ASP A 313 -41.54 -7.70 16.09
CA ASP A 313 -43.00 -7.76 16.28
C ASP A 313 -43.67 -9.10 16.69
N ARG A 314 -44.42 -9.08 17.82
CA ARG A 314 -45.89 -9.30 17.83
C ARG A 314 -46.55 -9.26 19.21
N GLY A 315 -47.57 -8.39 19.31
CA GLY A 315 -48.69 -8.43 20.27
C GLY A 315 -48.59 -7.34 21.34
N ASP A 316 -49.51 -6.38 21.52
CA ASP A 316 -50.95 -6.45 21.33
C ASP A 316 -51.53 -5.02 21.22
N LYS A 317 -52.43 -4.85 20.26
CA LYS A 317 -53.69 -4.07 20.25
C LYS A 317 -53.83 -2.72 20.99
N ASN A 318 -54.43 -1.81 20.20
CA ASN A 318 -55.51 -0.85 20.54
C ASN A 318 -55.13 0.50 21.17
N ASN A 319 -55.23 1.58 20.36
CA ASN A 319 -56.30 2.61 20.43
C ASN A 319 -55.88 3.86 19.61
N HIS A 320 -56.60 4.18 18.53
CA HIS A 320 -57.57 5.29 18.40
C HIS A 320 -56.94 6.70 18.17
N TYR A 321 -56.97 7.11 16.88
CA TYR A 321 -57.12 8.43 16.18
C TYR A 321 -57.22 9.77 16.96
N PRO A 322 -57.15 10.96 16.31
CA PRO A 322 -56.74 11.35 14.92
C PRO A 322 -55.82 12.60 14.82
N ASP A 323 -55.43 12.93 13.57
CA ASP A 323 -55.10 14.24 12.97
C ASP A 323 -54.36 15.32 13.79
N ASP A 324 -53.22 15.80 13.26
CA ASP A 324 -53.18 17.16 12.73
C ASP A 324 -51.98 17.45 11.81
N ASN A 325 -52.25 18.27 10.80
CA ASN A 325 -51.29 18.87 9.87
C ASN A 325 -50.19 19.65 10.59
N THR A 326 -48.97 19.68 10.03
CA THR A 326 -48.28 20.93 9.65
C THR A 326 -46.96 20.66 8.91
N ASP A 327 -47.02 20.95 7.62
CA ASP A 327 -46.06 21.73 6.83
C ASP A 327 -44.86 22.34 7.58
N LEU A 328 -43.62 22.03 7.15
CA LEU A 328 -42.46 22.89 7.34
C LEU A 328 -41.43 22.69 6.22
N SER A 329 -41.54 23.55 5.20
CA SER A 329 -40.39 24.11 4.51
C SER A 329 -39.61 25.03 5.44
N GLN A 330 -38.30 24.78 5.61
CA GLN A 330 -37.18 25.75 5.48
C GLN A 330 -35.85 25.07 5.78
#